data_AF-A0A0H3MX79-F1
#
_entry.id   AF-A0A0H3MX79-F1
#
_cell.length_a   1.000
_cell.length_b   1.000
_cell.length_c   1.000
_cell.angle_alpha   90.00
_cell.angle_beta   90.00
_cell.angle_gamma   90.00
#
_symmetry.space_group_name_H-M   'P 1'
#
loop_
_entity.id
_entity.type
_entity.pdbx_description
1 polymer ?
#
loop_
_entity_poly.entity_id
_entity_poly.type
_entity_poly.pdbx_seq_one_letter_code
_entity_poly.pdbx_strand_id
1 'polypeptide(L)'
;MLKSKIPAFTLLECLVVLVILSGSLLIFEGLSKLLVQEAHYQGQTVQKEWLVFSSQLRSEWDQAELVKVENGKVYVNKGEQALAFGKSWSDDFRKTNDRGQGYQPMLYQVDSAAISQENQLVRIDFSFKNGEERTFIYAFKEKS
;
A
#
# COMPACT_ATOMS: atom_id res chain seq x y z
N MET A 1 -48.56 -28.45 -49.81
CA MET A 1 -47.70 -27.80 -48.80
C MET A 1 -47.49 -28.76 -47.63
N LEU A 2 -46.31 -29.36 -47.48
CA LEU A 2 -46.02 -30.17 -46.29
C LEU A 2 -45.87 -29.25 -45.08
N LYS A 3 -46.73 -29.45 -44.08
CA LYS A 3 -46.73 -28.70 -42.82
C LYS A 3 -45.66 -29.32 -41.90
N SER A 4 -44.48 -28.71 -41.86
CA SER A 4 -43.41 -29.14 -40.94
C SER A 4 -43.81 -28.79 -39.50
N LYS A 5 -43.87 -29.79 -38.61
CA LYS A 5 -44.05 -29.58 -37.16
C LYS A 5 -42.69 -29.23 -36.57
N ILE A 6 -42.45 -27.95 -36.35
CA ILE A 6 -41.25 -27.47 -35.66
C ILE A 6 -41.52 -27.56 -34.15
N PRO A 7 -40.68 -28.23 -33.35
CA PRO A 7 -40.82 -28.21 -31.90
C PRO A 7 -40.63 -26.78 -31.39
N ALA A 8 -41.55 -26.31 -30.56
CA ALA A 8 -41.51 -25.00 -29.93
C ALA A 8 -41.29 -25.16 -28.42
N PHE A 9 -40.62 -24.18 -27.80
CA PHE A 9 -40.43 -24.15 -26.36
C PHE A 9 -41.75 -23.93 -25.63
N THR A 10 -41.91 -24.59 -24.49
CA THR A 10 -43.05 -24.34 -23.60
C THR A 10 -42.85 -23.03 -22.85
N LEU A 11 -43.97 -22.40 -22.46
CA LEU A 11 -43.95 -21.17 -21.66
C LEU A 11 -43.18 -21.35 -20.34
N LEU A 12 -43.30 -22.53 -19.72
CA LEU A 12 -42.63 -22.85 -18.47
C LEU A 12 -41.11 -22.94 -18.63
N GLU A 13 -40.62 -23.60 -19.69
CA GLU A 13 -39.18 -23.66 -20.00
C GLU A 13 -38.60 -22.26 -20.20
N CYS A 14 -39.28 -21.39 -20.94
CA CYS A 14 -38.87 -19.99 -21.12
C CYS A 14 -38.83 -19.24 -19.77
N LEU A 15 -39.82 -19.44 -18.90
CA LEU A 15 -39.87 -18.77 -17.60
C LEU A 15 -38.74 -19.22 -16.67
N VAL A 16 -38.46 -20.53 -16.63
CA VAL A 16 -37.34 -21.08 -15.85
C VAL A 16 -36.00 -20.52 -16.36
N VAL A 17 -35.82 -20.47 -17.68
CA VAL A 17 -34.62 -19.88 -18.29
C VAL A 17 -34.46 -18.40 -17.90
N LEU A 18 -35.54 -17.62 -17.93
CA LEU A 18 -35.50 -16.21 -17.52
C LEU A 18 -35.13 -16.03 -16.04
N VAL A 19 -35.64 -16.90 -15.15
CA VAL A 19 -35.27 -16.88 -13.73
C VAL A 19 -33.80 -17.21 -13.53
N ILE A 20 -33.28 -18.23 -14.22
CA ILE A 20 -31.87 -18.62 -14.14
C ILE A 20 -30.96 -17.51 -14.66
N LEU A 21 -31.31 -16.89 -15.79
CA LEU A 21 -30.53 -15.78 -16.36
C LEU A 21 -30.53 -14.57 -15.44
N SER A 22 -31.70 -14.19 -14.91
CA SER A 22 -31.84 -13.10 -13.94
C SER A 22 -31.01 -13.35 -12.68
N GLY A 23 -31.15 -14.53 -12.08
CA GLY A 23 -30.39 -14.90 -10.88
C GLY A 23 -28.88 -14.89 -11.13
N SER A 24 -28.44 -15.42 -12.27
CA SER A 24 -27.03 -15.46 -12.65
C SER A 24 -26.44 -14.05 -12.83
N LEU A 25 -27.18 -13.15 -13.49
CA LEU A 25 -26.78 -11.76 -13.66
C LEU A 25 -26.69 -11.02 -12.32
N LEU A 26 -27.66 -11.21 -11.42
CA LEU A 26 -27.64 -10.60 -10.09
C LEU A 26 -26.47 -11.08 -9.24
N ILE A 27 -26.15 -12.38 -9.29
CA ILE A 27 -24.99 -12.93 -8.58
C ILE A 27 -23.70 -12.31 -9.14
N PHE A 28 -23.57 -12.26 -10.47
CA PHE A 28 -22.40 -11.66 -11.12
C PHE A 28 -22.23 -10.18 -10.74
N GLU A 29 -23.32 -9.42 -10.73
CA GLU A 29 -23.31 -8.02 -10.31
C GLU A 29 -22.90 -7.86 -8.84
N GLY A 30 -23.45 -8.70 -7.95
CA GLY A 30 -23.12 -8.69 -6.52
C GLY A 30 -21.65 -9.00 -6.25
N LEU A 31 -21.12 -10.05 -6.87
CA LEU A 31 -19.71 -10.43 -6.75
C LEU A 31 -18.78 -9.35 -7.32
N SER A 32 -19.13 -8.78 -8.48
CA SER A 32 -18.35 -7.70 -9.10
C SER A 32 -18.27 -6.48 -8.18
N LYS A 33 -19.38 -6.08 -7.54
CA LYS A 33 -19.41 -4.97 -6.58
C LYS A 33 -18.56 -5.24 -5.34
N LEU A 34 -18.62 -6.44 -4.78
CA LEU A 34 -17.81 -6.82 -3.62
C LEU A 34 -16.31 -6.76 -3.94
N LEU A 35 -15.90 -7.28 -5.10
CA LEU A 35 -14.50 -7.21 -5.53
C LEU A 35 -14.01 -5.77 -5.69
N VAL A 36 -14.82 -4.90 -6.29
CA VAL A 36 -14.49 -3.47 -6.46
C VAL A 36 -14.39 -2.77 -5.12
N GLN A 37 -15.28 -3.06 -4.17
CA GLN A 37 -15.25 -2.49 -2.83
C GLN A 37 -13.99 -2.90 -2.05
N GLU A 38 -13.63 -4.18 -2.10
CA GLU A 38 -12.42 -4.69 -1.44
C GLU A 38 -11.16 -4.03 -2.03
N ALA A 39 -11.08 -3.95 -3.36
CA ALA A 39 -9.96 -3.28 -4.03
C ALA A 39 -9.84 -1.80 -3.63
N HIS A 40 -10.97 -1.07 -3.58
CA HIS A 40 -10.98 0.31 -3.11
C HIS A 40 -10.62 0.44 -1.63
N TYR A 41 -11.10 -0.47 -0.78
CA TYR A 41 -10.83 -0.45 0.66
C TYR A 41 -9.33 -0.66 0.94
N GLN A 42 -8.70 -1.61 0.23
CA GLN A 42 -7.26 -1.85 0.33
C GLN A 42 -6.46 -0.61 -0.07
N GLY A 43 -6.78 0.02 -1.21
CA GLY A 43 -6.11 1.24 -1.65
C GLY A 43 -6.28 2.43 -0.70
N GLN A 44 -7.49 2.63 -0.17
CA GLN A 44 -7.74 3.67 0.85
C GLN A 44 -6.97 3.42 2.15
N THR A 45 -6.85 2.16 2.55
CA THR A 45 -6.09 1.76 3.75
C THR A 45 -4.62 2.10 3.59
N VAL A 46 -3.99 1.70 2.47
CA VAL A 46 -2.59 2.03 2.17
C VAL A 46 -2.38 3.55 2.11
N GLN A 47 -3.30 4.29 1.49
CA GLN A 47 -3.23 5.76 1.47
C GLN A 47 -3.28 6.37 2.88
N LYS A 48 -4.19 5.89 3.74
CA LYS A 48 -4.32 6.40 5.12
C LYS A 48 -3.07 6.09 5.95
N GLU A 49 -2.59 4.85 5.89
CA GLU A 49 -1.37 4.43 6.59
C GLU A 49 -0.16 5.23 6.11
N TRP A 50 -0.04 5.45 4.80
CA TRP A 50 0.99 6.28 4.20
C TRP A 50 0.97 7.72 4.74
N LEU A 51 -0.22 8.33 4.84
CA LEU A 51 -0.36 9.69 5.37
C LEU A 51 0.06 9.78 6.83
N VAL A 52 -0.36 8.83 7.67
CA VAL A 52 0.02 8.77 9.09
C VAL A 52 1.54 8.59 9.22
N PHE A 53 2.11 7.63 8.48
CA PHE A 53 3.55 7.39 8.43
C PHE A 53 4.33 8.64 8.02
N SER A 54 3.93 9.29 6.93
CA SER A 54 4.63 10.46 6.40
C SER A 54 4.61 11.64 7.38
N SER A 55 3.49 11.86 8.08
CA SER A 55 3.37 12.88 9.12
C SER A 55 4.25 12.56 10.32
N GLN A 56 4.20 11.31 10.81
CA GLN A 56 5.01 10.85 11.93
C GLN A 56 6.50 10.94 11.62
N LEU A 57 6.92 10.50 10.42
CA LEU A 57 8.33 10.54 10.02
C LEU A 57 8.84 11.98 9.87
N ARG A 58 8.04 12.88 9.28
CA ARG A 58 8.37 14.31 9.24
C ARG A 58 8.54 14.91 10.63
N SER A 59 7.62 14.60 11.55
CA SER A 59 7.72 15.06 12.94
C SER A 59 8.94 14.49 13.66
N GLU A 60 9.31 13.24 13.37
CA GLU A 60 10.53 12.66 13.93
C GLU A 60 11.78 13.38 13.42
N TRP A 61 11.81 13.78 12.15
CA TRP A 61 12.97 14.39 11.49
C TRP A 61 13.06 15.92 11.61
N ASP A 62 11.99 16.63 11.97
CA ASP A 62 11.96 18.11 12.06
C ASP A 62 13.03 18.73 12.98
N GLN A 63 13.46 17.96 13.99
CA GLN A 63 14.51 18.33 14.95
C GLN A 63 15.70 17.38 14.93
N ALA A 64 15.81 16.56 13.88
CA ALA A 64 16.91 15.63 13.72
C ALA A 64 17.92 16.18 12.70
N GLU A 65 19.20 15.91 12.94
CA GLU A 65 20.28 16.19 12.01
C GLU A 65 20.59 14.93 11.21
N LEU A 66 20.66 15.06 9.88
CA LEU A 66 21.11 13.97 9.02
C LEU A 66 22.58 13.68 9.28
N VAL A 67 22.90 12.42 9.55
CA VAL A 67 24.29 11.95 9.70
C VAL A 67 24.77 11.35 8.40
N LYS A 68 24.05 10.37 7.87
CA LYS A 68 24.35 9.66 6.61
C LYS A 68 23.20 8.77 6.16
N VAL A 69 23.20 8.40 4.88
CA VAL A 69 22.45 7.27 4.35
C VAL A 69 23.43 6.15 3.99
N GLU A 70 23.22 4.96 4.55
CA GLU A 70 24.08 3.80 4.31
C GLU A 70 23.31 2.49 4.50
N ASN A 71 23.62 1.46 3.71
CA ASN A 71 23.03 0.12 3.83
C ASN A 71 21.48 0.12 3.85
N GLY A 72 20.85 0.96 3.03
CA GLY A 72 19.39 1.07 2.97
C GLY A 72 18.75 1.66 4.23
N LYS A 73 19.52 2.43 5.03
CA LYS A 73 19.05 3.11 6.23
C LYS A 73 19.45 4.58 6.22
N VAL A 74 18.60 5.41 6.83
CA VAL A 74 18.87 6.81 7.14
C VAL A 74 19.27 6.92 8.60
N TYR A 75 20.46 7.44 8.86
CA TYR A 75 20.99 7.69 10.19
C TYR A 75 20.85 9.16 10.53
N VAL A 76 20.24 9.44 11.68
CA VAL A 76 20.01 10.82 12.16
C VAL A 76 20.34 10.93 13.64
N ASN A 77 20.73 12.12 14.07
CA ASN A 77 20.87 12.47 15.48
C ASN A 77 19.72 13.36 15.91
N LYS A 78 19.04 13.02 17.00
CA LYS A 78 17.99 13.84 17.60
C LYS A 78 18.34 14.12 19.04
N GLY A 79 18.89 15.31 19.30
CA GLY A 79 19.55 15.60 20.57
C GLY A 79 20.71 14.63 20.80
N GLU A 80 20.69 13.91 21.94
CA GLU A 80 21.71 12.91 22.28
C GLU A 80 21.43 11.51 21.70
N GLN A 81 20.30 11.32 21.02
CA GLN A 81 19.90 10.01 20.50
C GLN A 81 20.35 9.82 19.05
N ALA A 82 21.18 8.80 18.82
CA ALA A 82 21.51 8.32 17.48
C ALA A 82 20.48 7.27 17.03
N LEU A 83 19.78 7.58 15.94
CA LEU A 83 18.64 6.82 15.42
C LEU A 83 18.91 6.35 13.98
N ALA A 84 18.33 5.22 13.62
CA ALA A 84 18.36 4.67 12.28
C ALA A 84 16.95 4.29 11.81
N PHE A 85 16.61 4.70 10.59
CA PHE A 85 15.33 4.44 9.93
C PHE A 85 15.57 3.62 8.67
N GLY A 86 14.86 2.51 8.50
CA GLY A 86 15.03 1.67 7.33
C GLY A 86 14.07 0.51 7.26
N LYS A 87 14.03 -0.14 6.10
CA LYS A 87 13.33 -1.40 5.94
C LYS A 87 14.01 -2.50 6.75
N SER A 88 13.20 -3.34 7.38
CA SER A 88 13.66 -4.52 8.08
C SER A 88 13.75 -5.75 7.17
N TRP A 89 14.27 -6.84 7.72
CA TRP A 89 14.22 -8.15 7.04
C TRP A 89 12.80 -8.72 6.93
N SER A 90 11.86 -8.25 7.75
CA SER A 90 10.43 -8.56 7.60
C SER A 90 9.78 -7.56 6.64
N ASP A 91 8.50 -7.29 6.83
CA ASP A 91 7.67 -6.49 5.94
C ASP A 91 7.36 -5.09 6.45
N ASP A 92 8.22 -4.54 7.30
CA ASP A 92 8.03 -3.23 7.91
C ASP A 92 9.24 -2.31 7.71
N PHE A 93 8.93 -1.02 7.59
CA PHE A 93 9.89 0.06 7.76
C PHE A 93 9.83 0.55 9.21
N ARG A 94 10.98 0.61 9.88
CA ARG A 94 11.05 0.83 11.33
C ARG A 94 12.11 1.84 11.74
N LYS A 95 11.89 2.41 12.92
CA LYS A 95 12.89 3.14 13.70
C LYS A 95 13.63 2.19 14.64
N THR A 96 14.94 2.36 14.69
CA THR A 96 15.88 1.66 15.59
C THR A 96 16.90 2.67 16.13
N ASN A 97 17.74 2.28 17.07
CA ASN A 97 18.96 3.04 17.36
C ASN A 97 20.01 2.82 16.25
N ASP A 98 21.11 3.56 16.30
CA ASP A 98 22.25 3.45 15.38
C ASP A 98 22.83 2.03 15.27
N ARG A 99 22.78 1.24 16.34
CA ARG A 99 23.20 -0.17 16.42
C ARG A 99 22.14 -1.16 15.91
N GLY A 100 20.98 -0.69 15.46
CA GLY A 100 19.88 -1.53 15.00
C GLY A 100 19.09 -2.22 16.11
N GLN A 101 19.29 -1.82 17.37
CA GLN A 101 18.53 -2.28 18.52
C GLN A 101 17.30 -1.38 18.75
N GLY A 102 16.25 -1.96 19.30
CA GLY A 102 14.93 -1.31 19.40
C GLY A 102 13.99 -1.74 18.27
N TYR A 103 12.69 -1.65 18.53
CA TYR A 103 11.66 -2.12 17.61
C TYR A 103 10.47 -1.16 17.66
N GLN A 104 10.45 -0.21 16.72
CA GLN A 104 9.28 0.64 16.48
C GLN A 104 8.96 0.64 14.98
N PRO A 105 8.10 -0.28 14.51
CA PRO A 105 7.56 -0.24 13.16
C PRO A 105 6.79 1.07 12.93
N MET A 106 6.92 1.64 11.75
CA MET A 106 6.26 2.89 11.36
C MET A 106 5.39 2.72 10.12
N LEU A 107 5.68 1.74 9.27
CA LEU A 107 4.92 1.42 8.07
C LEU A 107 5.03 -0.08 7.80
N TYR A 108 3.90 -0.73 7.53
CA TYR A 108 3.82 -2.17 7.30
C TYR A 108 3.63 -2.50 5.81
N GLN A 109 3.70 -3.81 5.50
CA GLN A 109 3.55 -4.36 4.15
C GLN A 109 4.51 -3.76 3.12
N VAL A 110 5.66 -3.26 3.59
CA VAL A 110 6.72 -2.71 2.74
C VAL A 110 7.48 -3.87 2.14
N ASP A 111 7.44 -3.99 0.82
CA ASP A 111 8.21 -4.98 0.07
C ASP A 111 9.65 -4.52 -0.12
N SER A 112 9.86 -3.27 -0.54
CA SER A 112 11.18 -2.65 -0.63
C SER A 112 11.14 -1.15 -0.28
N ALA A 113 12.29 -0.63 0.19
CA ALA A 113 12.49 0.79 0.41
C ALA A 113 13.88 1.19 -0.13
N ALA A 114 13.92 1.78 -1.32
CA ALA A 114 15.14 2.29 -1.91
C ALA A 114 15.41 3.69 -1.38
N ILE A 115 16.59 3.90 -0.78
CA ILE A 115 16.96 5.17 -0.15
C ILE A 115 18.11 5.79 -0.91
N SER A 116 17.94 7.06 -1.28
CA SER A 116 18.96 7.88 -1.91
C SER A 116 19.13 9.19 -1.15
N GLN A 117 20.36 9.71 -1.17
CA GLN A 117 20.71 10.98 -0.57
C GLN A 117 21.39 11.86 -1.61
N GLU A 118 20.93 13.11 -1.71
CA GLU A 118 21.60 14.18 -2.45
C GLU A 118 21.75 15.37 -1.50
N ASN A 119 22.98 15.64 -1.04
CA ASN A 119 23.28 16.61 0.00
C ASN A 119 22.45 16.37 1.28
N GLN A 120 21.55 17.30 1.64
CA GLN A 120 20.63 17.19 2.76
C GLN A 120 19.23 16.69 2.36
N LEU A 121 19.02 16.37 1.09
CA LEU A 121 17.78 15.81 0.59
C LEU A 121 17.84 14.29 0.68
N VAL A 122 16.91 13.69 1.41
CA VAL A 122 16.72 12.25 1.46
C VAL A 122 15.43 11.90 0.72
N ARG A 123 15.55 10.99 -0.23
CA ARG A 123 14.44 10.39 -0.96
C ARG A 123 14.36 8.90 -0.64
N ILE A 124 13.17 8.45 -0.28
CA ILE A 124 12.85 7.05 -0.06
C ILE A 124 11.72 6.65 -1.00
N ASP A 125 11.99 5.74 -1.92
CA ASP A 125 10.99 5.13 -2.79
C ASP A 125 10.56 3.78 -2.19
N PHE A 126 9.28 3.68 -1.85
CA PHE A 126 8.65 2.51 -1.25
C PHE A 126 7.85 1.74 -2.31
N SER A 127 7.99 0.42 -2.28
CA SER A 127 7.10 -0.51 -2.97
C SER A 127 6.41 -1.39 -1.93
N PHE A 128 5.10 -1.51 -2.02
CA PHE A 128 4.28 -2.29 -1.10
C PHE A 128 3.99 -3.68 -1.68
N LYS A 129 3.67 -4.65 -0.82
CA LYS A 129 3.33 -6.03 -1.23
C LYS A 129 2.14 -6.12 -2.19
N ASN A 130 1.25 -5.13 -2.19
CA ASN A 130 0.11 -5.05 -3.10
C ASN A 130 0.46 -4.40 -4.46
N GLY A 131 1.73 -4.03 -4.69
CA GLY A 131 2.22 -3.41 -5.91
C GLY A 131 2.09 -1.88 -5.95
N GLU A 132 1.54 -1.24 -4.90
CA GLU A 132 1.55 0.22 -4.83
C GLU A 132 2.96 0.78 -4.62
N GLU A 133 3.19 1.98 -5.15
CA GLU A 133 4.43 2.72 -4.98
C GLU A 133 4.17 4.10 -4.36
N ARG A 134 5.07 4.51 -3.46
CA ARG A 134 5.03 5.82 -2.80
C ARG A 134 6.44 6.36 -2.61
N THR A 135 6.60 7.66 -2.77
CA THR A 135 7.88 8.33 -2.54
C THR A 135 7.77 9.30 -1.37
N PHE A 136 8.67 9.18 -0.41
CA PHE A 136 8.87 10.15 0.65
C PHE A 136 10.11 10.99 0.36
N ILE A 137 9.96 12.31 0.44
CA ILE A 137 11.07 13.26 0.27
C ILE A 137 11.11 14.21 1.46
N TYR A 138 12.30 14.39 2.00
CA TYR A 138 12.57 15.31 3.09
C TYR A 138 13.93 15.99 2.93
N ALA A 139 13.94 17.31 3.11
CA ALA A 139 15.15 18.11 3.13
C ALA A 139 15.50 18.44 4.58
N PHE A 140 16.62 17.94 5.06
CA PHE A 140 17.16 18.28 6.37
C PHE A 140 17.71 19.71 6.36
N LYS A 141 17.66 20.38 7.52
CA LYS A 141 18.30 21.68 7.68
C LYS A 141 19.81 21.50 7.62
N GLU A 142 20.50 22.41 6.93
CA GLU A 142 21.95 22.44 6.94
C GLU A 142 22.47 22.72 8.35
N LYS A 143 23.58 22.08 8.68
CA LYS A 143 24.26 22.26 9.96
C LYS A 143 24.91 23.65 9.95
N SER A 144 24.27 24.62 10.62
CA SER A 144 24.80 25.98 10.76
C SER A 144 25.97 26.06 11.73
#